data_AF-A0A7H8VC93-F1
#
_entry.id   AF-A0A7H8VC93-F1
#
_cell.length_a   1.000
_cell.length_b   1.000
_cell.length_c   1.000
_cell.angle_alpha   90.00
_cell.angle_beta   90.00
_cell.angle_gamma   90.00
#
_symmetry.space_group_name_H-M   'P 1'
#
loop_
_entity.id
_entity.type
_entity.pdbx_description
1 polymer ?
#
loop_
_entity_poly.entity_id
_entity_poly.type
_entity_poly.pdbx_seq_one_letter_code
_entity_poly.pdbx_strand_id
1 'polypeptide(L)'
;MIWEKCKGIDMISDIQQKYEQLSPAQKEIFAGYGLRQVKHFVEINLPAMQAILPEQAVIQGINAQGKVQAVHTETGQGYLWISDRQWQESQQLTQTVDATEDFMQVWKVFNLAEYDLIDLSHVHRDFLDGQQA
;
A
#
# COMPACT_ATOMS: atom_id res chain seq x y z
N MET A 1 37.47 0.54 -11.99
CA MET A 1 36.66 -0.44 -11.24
C MET A 1 35.45 0.29 -10.71
N ILE A 2 34.28 0.08 -11.30
CA ILE A 2 33.04 0.82 -10.98
C ILE A 2 32.01 -0.21 -10.54
N TRP A 3 31.90 -0.49 -9.24
CA TRP A 3 30.88 -1.39 -8.67
C TRP A 3 30.43 -0.92 -7.28
N GLU A 4 30.04 0.35 -7.16
CA GLU A 4 29.49 0.93 -5.92
C GLU A 4 28.06 1.49 -6.10
N LYS A 5 27.24 0.91 -6.99
CA LYS A 5 25.90 1.47 -7.28
C LYS A 5 24.66 0.59 -7.09
N CYS A 6 24.75 -0.64 -6.59
CA CYS A 6 23.56 -1.51 -6.52
C CYS A 6 23.27 -2.12 -5.14
N LYS A 7 23.39 -1.36 -4.03
CA LYS A 7 22.97 -1.89 -2.72
C LYS A 7 21.45 -1.99 -2.51
N GLY A 8 20.62 -1.38 -3.38
CA GLY A 8 19.15 -1.46 -3.29
C GLY A 8 18.52 -2.64 -4.02
N ILE A 9 19.15 -3.11 -5.10
CA ILE A 9 18.66 -4.25 -5.92
C ILE A 9 19.05 -5.59 -5.29
N ASP A 10 20.10 -5.62 -4.46
CA ASP A 10 20.61 -6.83 -3.80
C ASP A 10 19.63 -7.45 -2.78
N MET A 11 18.62 -6.73 -2.29
CA MET A 11 17.72 -7.24 -1.23
C MET A 11 16.56 -8.12 -1.75
N ILE A 12 16.13 -7.93 -3.00
CA ILE A 12 15.09 -8.74 -3.64
C ILE A 12 15.58 -9.13 -5.03
N SER A 13 16.28 -10.26 -5.12
CA SER A 13 16.97 -10.69 -6.35
C SER A 13 16.04 -10.91 -7.54
N ASP A 14 14.76 -11.20 -7.31
CA ASP A 14 13.72 -11.45 -8.31
C ASP A 14 12.72 -10.29 -8.44
N ILE A 15 13.11 -9.07 -8.04
CA ILE A 15 12.25 -7.88 -8.01
C ILE A 15 11.57 -7.58 -9.36
N GLN A 16 12.29 -7.73 -10.48
CA GLN A 16 11.74 -7.50 -11.82
C GLN A 16 10.60 -8.50 -12.11
N GLN A 17 10.82 -9.79 -11.84
CA GLN A 17 9.82 -10.84 -12.06
C GLN A 17 8.59 -10.63 -11.17
N LYS A 18 8.78 -10.22 -9.91
CA LYS A 18 7.69 -9.88 -8.99
C LYS A 18 6.91 -8.64 -9.46
N TYR A 19 7.62 -7.62 -9.93
CA TYR A 19 7.00 -6.41 -10.46
C TYR A 19 6.16 -6.68 -11.72
N GLU A 20 6.61 -7.58 -12.59
CA GLU A 20 5.87 -7.98 -13.79
C GLU A 20 4.56 -8.72 -13.51
N GLN A 21 4.45 -9.38 -12.34
CA GLN A 21 3.21 -10.05 -11.91
C GLN A 21 2.12 -9.06 -11.46
N LEU A 22 2.49 -7.80 -11.21
CA LEU A 22 1.56 -6.79 -10.74
C LEU A 22 0.60 -6.32 -11.85
N SER A 23 -0.66 -6.09 -11.47
CA SER A 23 -1.61 -5.34 -12.29
C SER A 23 -1.18 -3.87 -12.45
N PRO A 24 -1.75 -3.11 -13.40
CA PRO A 24 -1.47 -1.68 -13.53
C PRO A 24 -1.70 -0.89 -12.23
N ALA A 25 -2.83 -1.10 -11.55
CA ALA A 25 -3.14 -0.43 -10.27
C ALA A 25 -2.12 -0.81 -9.18
N GLN A 26 -1.68 -2.07 -9.13
CA GLN A 26 -0.67 -2.51 -8.18
C GLN A 26 0.72 -1.93 -8.48
N LYS A 27 1.04 -1.68 -9.76
CA LYS A 27 2.28 -0.97 -10.16
C LYS A 27 2.23 0.50 -9.75
N GLU A 28 1.07 1.14 -9.84
CA GLU A 28 0.86 2.50 -9.33
C GLU A 28 1.04 2.54 -7.81
N ILE A 29 0.49 1.57 -7.07
CA ILE A 29 0.72 1.44 -5.63
C ILE A 29 2.19 1.23 -5.31
N PHE A 30 2.86 0.33 -6.02
CA PHE A 30 4.30 0.09 -5.85
C PHE A 30 5.11 1.38 -6.05
N ALA A 31 4.81 2.13 -7.11
CA ALA A 31 5.53 3.35 -7.46
C ALA A 31 5.21 4.53 -6.53
N GLY A 32 3.95 4.70 -6.12
CA GLY A 32 3.49 5.81 -5.31
C GLY A 32 3.80 5.66 -3.81
N TYR A 33 3.69 4.45 -3.27
CA TYR A 33 3.84 4.19 -1.83
C TYR A 33 5.18 3.52 -1.49
N GLY A 34 5.66 2.63 -2.37
CA GLY A 34 6.82 1.78 -2.10
C GLY A 34 6.54 0.65 -1.11
N LEU A 35 7.38 -0.38 -1.13
CA LEU A 35 7.16 -1.62 -0.37
C LEU A 35 7.12 -1.41 1.15
N ARG A 36 7.89 -0.46 1.70
CA ARG A 36 7.86 -0.14 3.13
C ARG A 36 6.47 0.34 3.58
N GLN A 37 5.86 1.25 2.81
CA GLN A 37 4.54 1.78 3.15
C GLN A 37 3.46 0.74 2.94
N VAL A 38 3.59 -0.08 1.89
CA VAL A 38 2.66 -1.22 1.67
C VAL A 38 2.70 -2.18 2.85
N LYS A 39 3.90 -2.58 3.32
CA LYS A 39 4.05 -3.41 4.52
C LYS A 39 3.45 -2.76 5.76
N HIS A 40 3.79 -1.50 6.01
CA HIS A 40 3.26 -0.76 7.15
C HIS A 40 1.73 -0.63 7.09
N PHE A 41 1.16 -0.42 5.91
CA PHE A 41 -0.28 -0.34 5.74
C PHE A 41 -0.95 -1.67 6.06
N VAL A 42 -0.49 -2.77 5.47
CA VAL A 42 -1.11 -4.10 5.61
C VAL A 42 -0.94 -4.69 7.01
N GLU A 43 0.24 -4.55 7.63
CA GLU A 43 0.55 -5.22 8.90
C GLU A 43 0.24 -4.39 10.14
N ILE A 44 0.22 -3.05 10.03
CA ILE A 44 0.08 -2.16 11.19
C ILE A 44 -1.20 -1.34 11.09
N ASN A 45 -1.36 -0.58 10.01
CA ASN A 45 -2.47 0.37 9.90
C ASN A 45 -3.81 -0.36 9.72
N LEU A 46 -3.88 -1.32 8.80
CA LEU A 46 -5.12 -2.01 8.45
C LEU A 46 -5.73 -2.77 9.65
N PRO A 47 -4.98 -3.58 10.43
CA PRO A 47 -5.52 -4.23 11.62
C PRO A 47 -6.01 -3.23 12.67
N ALA A 48 -5.29 -2.13 12.88
CA ALA A 48 -5.69 -1.10 13.83
C ALA A 48 -6.99 -0.40 13.41
N MET A 49 -7.16 -0.14 12.11
CA MET A 49 -8.38 0.44 11.54
C MET A 49 -9.57 -0.52 11.60
N GLN A 50 -9.34 -1.81 11.32
CA GLN A 50 -10.36 -2.86 11.40
C GLN A 50 -10.87 -3.08 12.83
N ALA A 51 -10.01 -2.97 13.83
CA ALA A 51 -10.36 -3.23 15.23
C ALA A 51 -11.46 -2.29 15.78
N ILE A 52 -11.63 -1.11 15.19
CA ILE A 52 -12.63 -0.12 15.60
C ILE A 52 -13.54 0.31 14.45
N LEU A 53 -13.57 -0.47 13.36
CA LEU A 53 -14.39 -0.21 12.20
C LEU A 53 -15.88 -0.27 12.60
N PRO A 54 -16.72 0.69 12.15
CA PRO A 54 -18.16 0.61 12.37
C PRO A 54 -18.73 -0.72 11.85
N GLU A 55 -19.77 -1.21 12.54
CA GLU A 55 -20.41 -2.47 12.15
C GLU A 55 -20.89 -2.40 10.70
N GLN A 56 -20.72 -3.51 9.96
CA GLN A 56 -21.07 -3.62 8.54
C GLN A 56 -20.35 -2.64 7.59
N ALA A 57 -19.35 -1.89 8.07
CA ALA A 57 -18.47 -1.13 7.19
C ALA A 57 -17.33 -2.00 6.65
N VAL A 58 -16.90 -1.68 5.43
CA VAL A 58 -15.76 -2.32 4.77
C VAL A 58 -14.79 -1.24 4.34
N ILE A 59 -13.51 -1.41 4.68
CA ILE A 59 -12.43 -0.52 4.25
C ILE A 59 -12.22 -0.73 2.75
N GLN A 60 -12.37 0.33 1.97
CA GLN A 60 -12.19 0.28 0.52
C GLN A 60 -10.72 0.45 0.14
N GLY A 61 -10.04 1.44 0.73
CA GLY A 61 -8.66 1.75 0.38
C GLY A 61 -8.27 3.17 0.71
N ILE A 62 -7.21 3.66 0.07
CA ILE A 62 -6.72 5.04 0.20
C ILE A 62 -7.29 5.89 -0.93
N ASN A 63 -7.91 7.01 -0.59
CA ASN A 63 -8.48 7.92 -1.56
C ASN A 63 -7.46 8.90 -2.13
N ALA A 64 -7.87 9.68 -3.13
CA ALA A 64 -7.01 10.66 -3.80
C ALA A 64 -6.47 11.77 -2.87
N GLN A 65 -7.00 11.92 -1.65
CA GLN A 65 -6.49 12.85 -0.63
C GLN A 65 -5.54 12.17 0.37
N GLY A 66 -5.18 10.90 0.15
CA GLY A 66 -4.32 10.13 1.05
C GLY A 66 -5.02 9.66 2.33
N LYS A 67 -6.36 9.71 2.39
CA LYS A 67 -7.14 9.24 3.53
C LYS A 67 -7.67 7.83 3.27
N VAL A 68 -7.68 7.00 4.30
CA VAL A 68 -8.35 5.69 4.23
C VAL A 68 -9.85 5.91 4.31
N GLN A 69 -10.60 5.28 3.42
CA GLN A 69 -12.06 5.34 3.41
C GLN A 69 -12.69 3.96 3.58
N ALA A 70 -13.85 3.95 4.22
CA ALA A 70 -14.69 2.78 4.39
C ALA A 70 -16.15 3.11 4.06
N VAL A 71 -16.93 2.10 3.71
CA VAL A 71 -18.35 2.24 3.37
C VAL A 71 -19.15 1.16 4.07
N HIS A 72 -20.27 1.56 4.67
CA HIS A 72 -21.28 0.65 5.17
C HIS A 72 -21.95 -0.10 4.01
N THR A 73 -21.94 -1.43 4.05
CA THR A 73 -22.34 -2.26 2.89
C THR A 73 -23.82 -2.15 2.54
N GLU A 74 -24.69 -1.92 3.53
CA GLU A 74 -26.15 -1.80 3.30
C GLU A 74 -26.61 -0.37 3.00
N THR A 75 -26.18 0.62 3.78
CA THR A 75 -26.67 2.00 3.72
C THR A 75 -25.85 2.90 2.78
N GLY A 76 -24.63 2.49 2.43
CA GLY A 76 -23.69 3.33 1.69
C GLY A 76 -23.09 4.47 2.52
N GLN A 77 -23.32 4.50 3.83
CA GLN A 77 -22.73 5.51 4.71
C GLN A 77 -21.20 5.45 4.63
N GLY A 78 -20.58 6.60 4.34
CA GLY A 78 -19.14 6.75 4.23
C GLY A 78 -18.45 7.07 5.54
N TYR A 79 -17.23 6.58 5.67
CA TYR A 79 -16.34 6.89 6.78
C TYR A 79 -14.94 7.21 6.26
N LEU A 80 -14.29 8.20 6.88
CA LEU A 80 -12.89 8.53 6.64
C LEU A 80 -12.09 8.29 7.91
N TRP A 81 -10.92 7.67 7.76
CA TRP A 81 -9.95 7.57 8.83
C TRP A 81 -9.24 8.91 9.02
N ILE A 82 -9.28 9.43 10.25
CA ILE A 82 -8.64 10.71 10.60
C ILE A 82 -7.43 10.51 11.51
N SER A 83 -6.58 11.54 11.60
CA SER A 83 -5.30 11.50 12.32
C SER A 83 -5.41 11.07 13.79
N ASP A 84 -6.58 11.25 14.40
CA ASP A 84 -6.87 10.85 15.79
C ASP A 84 -7.13 9.35 15.96
N ARG A 85 -6.88 8.54 14.92
CA ARG A 85 -7.09 7.09 14.89
C ARG A 85 -8.54 6.70 15.15
N GLN A 86 -9.45 7.40 14.47
CA GLN A 86 -10.89 7.20 14.57
C GLN A 86 -11.52 7.26 13.18
N TRP A 87 -12.69 6.64 13.06
CA TRP A 87 -13.56 6.76 11.90
C TRP A 87 -14.50 7.95 12.08
N GLN A 88 -14.52 8.83 11.09
CA GLN A 88 -15.47 9.95 11.02
C GLN A 88 -16.45 9.72 9.88
N GLU A 89 -17.75 9.83 10.15
CA GLU A 89 -18.77 9.86 9.10
C GLU A 89 -18.49 10.96 8.09
N SER A 90 -18.65 10.64 6.81
CA SER A 90 -18.34 11.56 5.73
C SER A 90 -19.22 11.33 4.52
N GLN A 91 -19.64 12.43 3.89
CA GLN A 91 -20.23 12.45 2.54
C GLN A 91 -19.17 12.72 1.46
N GLN A 92 -17.91 12.96 1.86
CA GLN A 92 -16.80 13.31 0.97
C GLN A 92 -15.99 12.06 0.58
N LEU A 93 -16.67 11.02 0.13
CA LEU A 93 -16.00 9.85 -0.43
C LEU A 93 -15.58 10.12 -1.88
N THR A 94 -14.44 9.56 -2.28
CA THR A 94 -14.08 9.51 -3.71
C THR A 94 -14.51 8.18 -4.30
N GLN A 95 -14.86 8.18 -5.58
CA GLN A 95 -15.19 6.96 -6.30
C GLN A 95 -13.95 6.09 -6.55
N THR A 96 -12.82 6.72 -6.84
CA THR A 96 -11.54 6.05 -7.07
C THR A 96 -10.75 5.97 -5.78
N VAL A 97 -10.22 4.78 -5.50
CA VAL A 97 -9.31 4.51 -4.38
C VAL A 97 -8.20 3.57 -4.85
N ASP A 98 -7.04 3.68 -4.21
CA ASP A 98 -6.05 2.61 -4.20
C ASP A 98 -6.57 1.52 -3.26
N ALA A 99 -7.07 0.43 -3.85
CA ALA A 99 -7.85 -0.58 -3.16
C ALA A 99 -7.02 -1.35 -2.12
N THR A 100 -7.65 -1.63 -0.97
CA THR A 100 -7.04 -2.44 0.11
C THR A 100 -6.57 -3.80 -0.40
N GLU A 101 -7.34 -4.40 -1.31
CA GLU A 101 -7.01 -5.66 -1.96
C GLU A 101 -5.70 -5.56 -2.76
N ASP A 102 -5.47 -4.46 -3.48
CA ASP A 102 -4.25 -4.28 -4.26
C ASP A 102 -3.02 -4.07 -3.36
N PHE A 103 -3.16 -3.35 -2.24
CA PHE A 103 -2.12 -3.30 -1.20
C PHE A 103 -1.77 -4.69 -0.68
N MET A 104 -2.79 -5.51 -0.37
CA MET A 104 -2.58 -6.89 0.09
C MET A 104 -1.93 -7.75 -1.00
N GLN A 105 -2.25 -7.56 -2.27
CA GLN A 105 -1.62 -8.32 -3.36
C GLN A 105 -0.16 -7.93 -3.57
N VAL A 106 0.18 -6.63 -3.56
CA VAL A 106 1.59 -6.20 -3.59
C VAL A 106 2.34 -6.78 -2.39
N TRP A 107 1.75 -6.73 -1.20
CA TRP A 107 2.35 -7.33 0.00
C TRP A 107 2.64 -8.84 -0.18
N LYS A 108 1.70 -9.59 -0.76
CA LYS A 108 1.85 -11.03 -1.06
C LYS A 108 2.89 -11.32 -2.13
N VAL A 109 2.82 -10.65 -3.27
CA VAL A 109 3.73 -10.88 -4.41
C VAL A 109 5.19 -10.66 -4.01
N PHE A 110 5.45 -9.63 -3.20
CA PHE A 110 6.80 -9.33 -2.70
C PHE A 110 7.16 -10.11 -1.44
N ASN A 111 6.25 -10.92 -0.89
CA ASN A 111 6.44 -11.67 0.35
C ASN A 111 6.96 -10.79 1.49
N LEU A 112 6.33 -9.63 1.68
CA LEU A 112 6.86 -8.58 2.55
C LEU A 112 6.91 -8.99 4.03
N ALA A 113 6.22 -10.07 4.42
CA ALA A 113 6.32 -10.68 5.75
C ALA A 113 7.78 -10.99 6.15
N GLU A 114 8.62 -11.39 5.20
CA GLU A 114 10.01 -11.84 5.43
C GLU A 114 11.02 -10.69 5.57
N TYR A 115 10.59 -9.44 5.40
CA TYR A 115 11.47 -8.27 5.38
C TYR A 115 11.17 -7.31 6.53
N ASP A 116 12.22 -6.73 7.10
CA ASP A 116 12.07 -5.62 8.03
C ASP A 116 11.69 -4.33 7.28
N LEU A 117 10.97 -3.42 7.96
CA LEU A 117 10.55 -2.16 7.35
C LEU A 117 11.73 -1.30 6.87
N ILE A 118 12.86 -1.34 7.57
CA ILE A 118 14.03 -0.52 7.24
C ILE A 118 14.62 -0.93 5.89
N ASP A 119 14.63 -2.22 5.60
CA ASP A 119 15.20 -2.83 4.39
C ASP A 119 14.43 -2.45 3.12
N LEU A 120 13.13 -2.16 3.27
CA LEU A 120 12.24 -1.84 2.15
C LEU A 120 12.25 -0.36 1.74
N SER A 121 12.96 0.51 2.47
CA SER A 121 12.85 1.97 2.35
C SER A 121 13.23 2.52 0.97
N HIS A 122 14.20 1.90 0.29
CA HIS A 122 14.78 2.41 -0.95
C HIS A 122 14.46 1.57 -2.19
N VAL A 123 13.90 0.38 -1.98
CA VAL A 123 13.74 -0.65 -3.01
C VAL A 123 12.98 -0.13 -4.24
N HIS A 124 11.84 0.54 -4.03
CA HIS A 124 11.00 1.01 -5.16
C HIS A 124 11.72 2.06 -6.02
N ARG A 125 12.36 3.04 -5.37
CA ARG A 125 13.07 4.13 -6.06
C ARG A 125 14.24 3.57 -6.84
N ASP A 126 15.10 2.78 -6.18
CA ASP A 126 16.31 2.25 -6.80
C ASP A 126 15.97 1.34 -7.99
N PHE A 127 14.86 0.59 -7.92
CA PHE A 127 14.35 -0.21 -9.02
C PHE A 127 13.82 0.63 -10.19
N LEU A 128 12.96 1.62 -9.91
CA LEU A 128 12.36 2.46 -10.96
C LEU A 128 13.38 3.37 -11.64
N ASP A 129 14.32 3.93 -10.89
CA ASP A 129 15.44 4.71 -11.44
C ASP A 129 16.30 3.84 -12.38
N GLY A 130 16.48 2.57 -12.03
CA GLY A 130 17.19 1.59 -12.86
C GLY A 130 16.46 1.21 -14.16
N GLN A 131 15.13 1.36 -14.24
CA GLN A 131 14.37 1.11 -15.47
C GLN A 131 14.39 2.29 -16.46
N GLN A 132 14.70 3.49 -15.97
CA GLN A 132 14.75 4.72 -16.79
C GLN A 132 16.13 4.97 -17.41
N ALA A 133 17.14 4.19 -17.01
CA ALA A 133 18.52 4.25 -17.48
C ALA A 133 18.74 3.36 -18.72
#